data_AF-A0A9N9C5D9-F1
#
_entry.id   AF-A0A9N9C5D9-F1
#
_cell.length_a   1.000
_cell.length_b   1.000
_cell.length_c   1.000
_cell.angle_alpha   90.00
_cell.angle_beta   90.00
_cell.angle_gamma   90.00
#
_symmetry.space_group_name_H-M   'P 1'
#
loop_
_entity.id
_entity.type
_entity.pdbx_description
1 polymer ?
#
loop_
_entity_poly.entity_id
_entity_poly.type
_entity_poly.pdbx_seq_one_letter_code
_entity_poly.pdbx_strand_id
1 'polypeptide(L)'
;MVDESNNLNYEEWSNYGATLLVEGDVIPVENAHTKGSNWTAYVNVVCLLAGSGTLGITYAIKQGGWISVIILMISAIMSTYSNIKLIECLYYDRKTRKTSMSEIAYNAFGNVGMENWVYIWGIIMFVPFILLKTMKEAAWLSFSYGGNVVYPHVEASMKNPQAWPKVISLATFTVTIMYFLIGIPSYLTYGQNSLSPIYFNLPIGFSVTISIIMITAHVLLALPIYQTAFAIELENYLGITVENLGKSRELIWRIIIRTIITISMIYCAINLPYFSDFMALLGAMGNGVLLNFMPIVVWLKLFGWNQLNGWKEKFWIIFILVFSFLGAVIGTWDALKALWLDINHQ
;
A
#
# COMPACT_ATOMS: atom_id res chain seq x y z
N MET A 1 27.70 -15.61 -32.20
CA MET A 1 26.35 -15.70 -32.81
C MET A 1 25.40 -15.22 -31.72
N VAL A 2 25.34 -13.93 -31.40
CA VAL A 2 24.49 -12.91 -32.05
C VAL A 2 23.17 -13.53 -32.47
N ASP A 3 22.22 -13.59 -31.53
CA ASP A 3 20.81 -13.78 -31.85
C ASP A 3 20.20 -12.38 -31.95
N GLU A 4 19.76 -12.06 -33.17
CA GLU A 4 19.50 -10.74 -33.71
C GLU A 4 17.99 -10.41 -33.67
N SER A 5 17.24 -11.00 -32.74
CA SER A 5 15.77 -10.91 -32.67
C SER A 5 15.20 -9.95 -31.60
N ASN A 6 16.04 -9.21 -30.87
CA ASN A 6 15.62 -8.38 -29.72
C ASN A 6 15.20 -6.93 -30.04
N ASN A 7 14.82 -6.62 -31.29
CA ASN A 7 14.16 -5.35 -31.61
C ASN A 7 12.67 -5.44 -31.25
N LEU A 8 12.36 -5.40 -29.95
CA LEU A 8 11.00 -5.33 -29.43
C LEU A 8 10.53 -3.87 -29.43
N ASN A 9 9.58 -3.55 -30.31
CA ASN A 9 8.92 -2.26 -30.39
C ASN A 9 8.15 -1.97 -29.10
N TYR A 10 8.56 -0.94 -28.36
CA TYR A 10 7.97 -0.61 -27.06
C TYR A 10 6.58 0.05 -27.15
N GLU A 11 6.15 0.55 -28.32
CA GLU A 11 4.76 1.02 -28.47
C GLU A 11 3.76 -0.10 -28.15
N GLU A 12 4.15 -1.36 -28.37
CA GLU A 12 3.39 -2.55 -28.02
C GLU A 12 3.32 -2.73 -26.49
N TRP A 13 4.39 -2.44 -25.72
CA TRP A 13 4.48 -2.61 -24.26
C TRP A 13 3.52 -1.75 -23.43
N SER A 14 3.16 -0.56 -23.91
CA SER A 14 2.10 0.23 -23.27
C SER A 14 0.73 -0.48 -23.29
N ASN A 15 0.56 -1.48 -24.17
CA ASN A 15 -0.58 -2.38 -24.28
C ASN A 15 -0.32 -3.80 -23.73
N TYR A 16 0.87 -4.12 -23.19
CA TYR A 16 1.24 -5.50 -22.80
C TYR A 16 0.44 -6.07 -21.63
N GLY A 17 -0.02 -5.22 -20.70
CA GLY A 17 -0.97 -5.65 -19.67
C GLY A 17 -2.28 -6.24 -20.25
N ALA A 18 -2.61 -5.90 -21.50
CA ALA A 18 -3.74 -6.42 -22.26
C ALA A 18 -3.40 -7.55 -23.25
N THR A 19 -2.12 -7.86 -23.49
CA THR A 19 -1.69 -8.80 -24.56
C THR A 19 -1.29 -10.18 -24.03
N LEU A 20 -1.17 -10.37 -22.70
CA LEU A 20 -0.92 -11.68 -22.07
C LEU A 20 -2.14 -12.65 -22.09
N LEU A 21 -3.21 -12.31 -22.82
CA LEU A 21 -4.28 -13.25 -23.18
C LEU A 21 -4.01 -13.86 -24.56
N VAL A 22 -2.81 -14.40 -24.77
CA VAL A 22 -2.72 -15.51 -25.74
C VAL A 22 -3.30 -16.72 -25.03
N GLU A 23 -4.54 -16.98 -25.40
CA GLU A 23 -5.33 -18.18 -25.14
C GLU A 23 -4.44 -19.42 -25.21
N GLY A 24 -4.01 -19.97 -24.05
CA GLY A 24 -3.23 -21.21 -24.05
C GLY A 24 -2.45 -21.57 -22.79
N ASP A 25 -1.59 -20.70 -22.26
CA ASP A 25 -0.43 -21.21 -21.49
C ASP A 25 -0.30 -20.75 -20.03
N VAL A 26 -1.24 -19.98 -19.47
CA VAL A 26 -1.28 -19.78 -18.02
C VAL A 26 -2.12 -20.88 -17.41
N ILE A 27 -1.49 -21.80 -16.68
CA ILE A 27 -2.20 -22.80 -15.87
C ILE A 27 -3.17 -22.02 -14.97
N PRO A 28 -4.49 -22.13 -15.19
CA PRO A 28 -5.43 -21.38 -14.38
C PRO A 28 -5.26 -21.83 -12.95
N VAL A 29 -5.07 -20.87 -12.02
CA VAL A 29 -5.25 -21.16 -10.60
C VAL A 29 -6.62 -21.82 -10.48
N GLU A 30 -6.61 -23.05 -10.00
CA GLU A 30 -7.76 -23.93 -9.88
C GLU A 30 -8.78 -23.29 -8.93
N ASN A 31 -9.64 -22.42 -9.48
CA ASN A 31 -10.92 -21.92 -8.94
C ASN A 31 -11.52 -20.89 -9.94
N ALA A 32 -11.84 -21.33 -11.16
CA ALA A 32 -12.55 -20.51 -12.14
C ALA A 32 -13.98 -20.11 -11.70
N HIS A 33 -14.52 -20.71 -10.65
CA HIS A 33 -15.91 -20.54 -10.21
C HIS A 33 -16.17 -19.38 -9.22
N THR A 34 -15.16 -18.64 -8.75
CA THR A 34 -15.33 -17.59 -7.73
C THR A 34 -14.56 -16.29 -8.00
N LYS A 35 -14.32 -15.93 -9.28
CA LYS A 35 -13.75 -14.61 -9.60
C LYS A 35 -14.80 -13.50 -9.49
N GLY A 36 -14.49 -12.44 -8.75
CA GLY A 36 -15.34 -11.28 -8.55
C GLY A 36 -15.38 -10.35 -9.78
N SER A 37 -16.39 -9.49 -9.84
CA SER A 37 -16.49 -8.48 -10.89
C SER A 37 -15.36 -7.44 -10.77
N ASN A 38 -14.88 -6.90 -11.90
CA ASN A 38 -13.94 -5.78 -11.90
C ASN A 38 -14.50 -4.55 -11.16
N TRP A 39 -15.84 -4.40 -11.15
CA TRP A 39 -16.51 -3.37 -10.36
C TRP A 39 -16.34 -3.59 -8.86
N THR A 40 -16.46 -4.85 -8.40
CA THR A 40 -16.22 -5.21 -6.99
C THR A 40 -14.78 -4.91 -6.61
N ALA A 41 -13.82 -5.21 -7.48
CA ALA A 41 -12.41 -4.86 -7.26
C ALA A 41 -12.21 -3.34 -7.16
N TYR A 42 -12.81 -2.56 -8.06
CA TYR A 42 -12.81 -1.10 -7.98
C TYR A 42 -13.35 -0.60 -6.64
N VAL A 43 -14.52 -1.07 -6.22
CA VAL A 43 -15.13 -0.68 -4.94
C VAL A 43 -14.22 -1.06 -3.77
N ASN A 44 -13.61 -2.25 -3.80
CA ASN A 44 -12.67 -2.69 -2.76
C ASN A 44 -11.43 -1.78 -2.70
N VAL A 45 -10.87 -1.38 -3.84
CA VAL A 45 -9.74 -0.42 -3.88
C VAL A 45 -10.16 0.95 -3.35
N VAL A 46 -11.34 1.46 -3.75
CA VAL A 46 -11.85 2.74 -3.23
C VAL A 46 -12.08 2.66 -1.72
N CYS A 47 -12.70 1.59 -1.22
CA CYS A 47 -12.88 1.37 0.22
C CYS A 47 -11.55 1.31 0.96
N LEU A 48 -10.54 0.67 0.37
CA LEU A 48 -9.22 0.55 0.96
C LEU A 48 -8.50 1.90 1.08
N LEU A 49 -8.66 2.77 0.07
CA LEU A 49 -8.01 4.08 -0.01
C LEU A 49 -8.79 5.19 0.73
N ALA A 50 -10.12 5.14 0.75
CA ALA A 50 -10.98 6.20 1.32
C ALA A 50 -10.99 6.26 2.87
N GLY A 51 -10.28 5.36 3.56
CA GLY A 51 -10.32 5.20 5.02
C GLY A 51 -9.64 6.31 5.82
N SER A 52 -8.62 5.97 6.61
CA SER A 52 -7.92 6.92 7.49
C SER A 52 -7.37 8.15 6.75
N GLY A 53 -7.03 7.95 5.47
CA GLY A 53 -6.75 8.94 4.42
C GLY A 53 -7.66 10.18 4.40
N THR A 54 -8.94 10.02 4.73
CA THR A 54 -9.93 11.10 4.59
C THR A 54 -10.04 11.96 5.86
N LEU A 55 -9.79 11.38 7.02
CA LEU A 55 -10.07 12.03 8.31
C LEU A 55 -8.99 13.04 8.73
N GLY A 56 -7.74 12.81 8.32
CA GLY A 56 -6.61 13.68 8.64
C GLY A 56 -6.36 14.79 7.61
N ILE A 57 -7.05 14.78 6.46
CA ILE A 57 -6.62 15.57 5.29
C ILE A 57 -6.61 17.08 5.56
N THR A 58 -7.63 17.54 6.28
CA THR A 58 -7.74 18.94 6.70
C THR A 58 -6.59 19.37 7.58
N TYR A 59 -6.21 18.51 8.52
CA TYR A 59 -5.14 18.78 9.46
C TYR A 59 -3.77 18.74 8.75
N ALA A 60 -3.61 17.86 7.76
CA ALA A 60 -2.42 17.86 6.92
C ALA A 60 -2.31 19.11 6.03
N ILE A 61 -3.43 19.66 5.54
CA ILE A 61 -3.45 20.96 4.85
C ILE A 61 -3.10 22.09 5.81
N LYS A 62 -3.54 22.02 7.07
CA LYS A 62 -3.11 22.95 8.11
C LYS A 62 -1.60 22.91 8.36
N GLN A 63 -0.99 21.72 8.45
CA GLN A 63 0.44 21.59 8.70
C GLN A 63 1.32 21.92 7.48
N GLY A 64 0.96 21.39 6.30
CA GLY A 64 1.74 21.52 5.08
C GLY A 64 1.33 22.69 4.18
N GLY A 65 0.34 23.49 4.61
CA GLY A 65 -0.26 24.55 3.80
C GLY A 65 -0.80 24.03 2.46
N TRP A 66 -0.91 24.91 1.48
CA TRP A 66 -1.34 24.57 0.12
C TRP A 66 -0.36 23.66 -0.63
N ILE A 67 0.90 23.60 -0.19
CA ILE A 67 1.91 22.69 -0.76
C ILE A 67 1.49 21.23 -0.53
N SER A 68 0.79 20.94 0.57
CA SER A 68 0.29 19.59 0.86
C SER A 68 -0.71 19.06 -0.19
N VAL A 69 -1.50 19.95 -0.80
CA VAL A 69 -2.44 19.61 -1.89
C VAL A 69 -1.68 19.17 -3.14
N ILE A 70 -0.57 19.84 -3.45
CA ILE A 70 0.31 19.48 -4.57
C ILE A 70 1.02 18.15 -4.27
N ILE A 71 1.52 17.97 -3.04
CA ILE A 71 2.15 16.73 -2.60
C ILE A 71 1.16 15.56 -2.68
N LEU A 72 -0.11 15.77 -2.32
CA LEU A 72 -1.16 14.75 -2.43
C LEU A 72 -1.36 14.31 -3.88
N MET A 73 -1.40 15.25 -4.84
CA MET A 73 -1.51 14.91 -6.27
C MET A 73 -0.31 14.12 -6.77
N ILE A 74 0.91 14.57 -6.42
CA ILE A 74 2.14 13.90 -6.82
C ILE A 74 2.16 12.47 -6.23
N SER A 75 1.81 12.32 -4.95
CA SER A 75 1.70 11.04 -4.26
C SER A 75 0.70 10.10 -4.94
N ALA A 76 -0.46 10.60 -5.37
CA ALA A 76 -1.46 9.81 -6.09
C ALA A 76 -0.91 9.23 -7.40
N ILE A 77 -0.21 10.06 -8.20
CA ILE A 77 0.38 9.64 -9.47
C ILE A 77 1.52 8.64 -9.24
N MET A 78 2.40 8.93 -8.27
CA MET A 78 3.52 8.07 -7.90
C MET A 78 3.05 6.69 -7.41
N SER A 79 2.05 6.66 -6.52
CA SER A 79 1.49 5.41 -6.00
C SER A 79 0.84 4.61 -7.14
N THR A 80 0.01 5.25 -7.98
CA THR A 80 -0.60 4.58 -9.14
C THR A 80 0.44 3.93 -10.05
N TYR A 81 1.51 4.66 -10.39
CA TYR A 81 2.58 4.12 -11.23
C TYR A 81 3.32 2.97 -10.56
N SER A 82 3.70 3.12 -9.28
CA SER A 82 4.37 2.07 -8.50
C SER A 82 3.52 0.80 -8.41
N ASN A 83 2.20 0.94 -8.22
CA ASN A 83 1.25 -0.17 -8.18
C ASN A 83 1.17 -0.92 -9.52
N ILE A 84 1.19 -0.19 -10.64
CA ILE A 84 1.17 -0.81 -11.98
C ILE A 84 2.46 -1.62 -12.17
N LYS A 85 3.62 -1.05 -11.83
CA LYS A 85 4.92 -1.76 -11.90
C LYS A 85 4.99 -2.94 -10.94
N LEU A 86 4.37 -2.85 -9.76
CA LEU A 86 4.25 -3.97 -8.83
C LEU A 86 3.51 -5.14 -9.50
N ILE A 87 2.32 -4.89 -10.08
CA ILE A 87 1.56 -5.94 -10.75
C ILE A 87 2.31 -6.49 -11.98
N GLU A 88 3.05 -5.67 -12.73
CA GLU A 88 3.93 -6.18 -13.80
C GLU A 88 4.97 -7.19 -13.27
N CYS A 89 5.55 -6.93 -12.09
CA CYS A 89 6.51 -7.86 -11.49
C CYS A 89 5.89 -9.20 -11.09
N LEU A 90 4.59 -9.25 -10.77
CA LEU A 90 3.89 -10.51 -10.46
C LEU A 90 3.89 -11.48 -11.64
N TYR A 91 4.04 -10.97 -12.87
CA TYR A 91 4.00 -11.74 -14.11
C TYR A 91 5.38 -11.88 -14.78
N TYR A 92 6.47 -11.62 -14.06
CA TYR A 92 7.84 -11.61 -14.63
C TYR A 92 8.22 -12.90 -15.38
N ASP A 93 7.90 -14.08 -14.82
CA ASP A 93 8.29 -15.38 -15.38
C ASP A 93 7.47 -15.79 -16.63
N ARG A 94 6.43 -15.01 -17.00
CA ARG A 94 5.47 -15.28 -18.10
C ARG A 94 4.72 -16.63 -18.04
N LYS A 95 5.14 -17.55 -17.17
CA LYS A 95 4.58 -18.91 -16.99
C LYS A 95 3.67 -18.99 -15.77
N THR A 96 4.08 -18.39 -14.65
CA THR A 96 3.35 -18.45 -13.38
C THR A 96 3.14 -17.08 -12.79
N ARG A 97 1.94 -16.83 -12.28
CA ARG A 97 1.58 -15.58 -11.57
C ARG A 97 1.97 -15.71 -10.11
N LYS A 98 2.91 -14.87 -9.65
CA LYS A 98 3.39 -14.87 -8.27
C LYS A 98 2.31 -14.36 -7.33
N THR A 99 2.18 -14.97 -6.15
CA THR A 99 1.02 -14.72 -5.28
C THR A 99 1.23 -13.53 -4.36
N SER A 100 2.47 -13.30 -3.97
CA SER A 100 2.86 -12.33 -2.96
C SER A 100 4.02 -11.43 -3.41
N MET A 101 4.02 -10.21 -2.89
CA MET A 101 5.12 -9.25 -3.01
C MET A 101 6.44 -9.79 -2.45
N SER A 102 6.40 -10.59 -1.38
CA SER A 102 7.60 -11.22 -0.78
C SER A 102 8.20 -12.28 -1.69
N GLU A 103 7.37 -13.03 -2.41
CA GLU A 103 7.81 -14.04 -3.38
C GLU A 103 8.55 -13.39 -4.57
N ILE A 104 8.08 -12.24 -5.03
CA ILE A 104 8.75 -11.50 -6.11
C ILE A 104 10.09 -10.94 -5.63
N ALA A 105 10.12 -10.38 -4.41
CA ALA A 105 11.35 -9.89 -3.80
C ALA A 105 12.39 -11.02 -3.65
N TYR A 106 11.94 -12.22 -3.25
CA TYR A 106 12.78 -13.41 -3.20
C TYR A 106 13.43 -13.73 -4.54
N ASN A 107 12.63 -13.74 -5.62
CA ASN A 107 13.12 -14.06 -6.95
C ASN A 107 14.06 -12.98 -7.51
N ALA A 108 13.85 -11.71 -7.15
CA ALA A 108 14.69 -10.60 -7.61
C ALA A 108 16.07 -10.53 -6.91
N PHE A 109 16.12 -10.84 -5.61
CA PHE A 109 17.32 -10.65 -4.78
C PHE A 109 17.99 -11.95 -4.31
N GLY A 110 17.31 -13.11 -4.43
CA GLY A 110 17.76 -14.40 -3.92
C GLY A 110 17.79 -14.48 -2.38
N ASN A 111 18.16 -15.64 -1.84
CA ASN A 111 18.21 -15.88 -0.39
C ASN A 111 19.13 -14.88 0.35
N VAL A 112 20.35 -14.67 -0.16
CA VAL A 112 21.36 -13.80 0.47
C VAL A 112 20.99 -12.33 0.34
N GLY A 113 20.39 -11.93 -0.78
CA GLY A 113 19.90 -10.58 -0.97
C GLY A 113 18.68 -10.30 -0.12
N MET A 114 17.74 -11.25 0.01
CA MET A 114 16.58 -11.12 0.88
C MET A 114 16.97 -11.17 2.35
N GLU A 115 17.86 -12.06 2.80
CA GLU A 115 18.32 -12.07 4.21
C GLU A 115 19.02 -10.76 4.56
N ASN A 116 19.99 -10.30 3.78
CA ASN A 116 20.64 -9.02 4.03
C ASN A 116 19.64 -7.85 3.95
N TRP A 117 18.67 -7.90 3.04
CA TRP A 117 17.63 -6.88 2.92
C TRP A 117 16.66 -6.93 4.11
N VAL A 118 16.15 -8.09 4.49
CA VAL A 118 15.27 -8.30 5.65
C VAL A 118 16.03 -8.03 6.96
N TYR A 119 17.34 -8.22 7.03
CA TYR A 119 18.16 -7.80 8.17
C TYR A 119 18.40 -6.30 8.19
N ILE A 120 18.77 -5.67 7.07
CA ILE A 120 18.96 -4.21 6.97
C ILE A 120 17.64 -3.51 7.27
N TRP A 121 16.54 -3.95 6.66
CA TRP A 121 15.22 -3.36 6.81
C TRP A 121 14.47 -3.85 8.04
N GLY A 122 14.76 -5.06 8.50
CA GLY A 122 14.40 -5.58 9.81
C GLY A 122 15.02 -4.70 10.88
N ILE A 123 16.33 -4.45 10.88
CA ILE A 123 16.97 -3.47 11.76
C ILE A 123 16.32 -2.10 11.60
N ILE A 124 16.05 -1.62 10.38
CA ILE A 124 15.34 -0.35 10.18
C ILE A 124 13.91 -0.41 10.76
N MET A 125 13.15 -1.51 10.71
CA MET A 125 11.81 -1.69 11.33
C MET A 125 11.85 -2.05 12.83
N PHE A 126 12.92 -2.68 13.33
CA PHE A 126 13.11 -3.21 14.69
C PHE A 126 13.87 -2.25 15.60
N VAL A 127 14.70 -1.37 15.05
CA VAL A 127 15.28 -0.20 15.76
C VAL A 127 14.16 0.70 16.31
N PRO A 128 13.04 0.90 15.58
CA PRO A 128 11.78 1.41 16.12
C PRO A 128 11.14 0.56 17.23
N PHE A 129 11.31 -0.77 17.23
CA PHE A 129 10.70 -1.65 18.24
C PHE A 129 11.25 -1.40 19.66
N ILE A 130 12.43 -0.76 19.76
CA ILE A 130 13.09 -0.45 21.03
C ILE A 130 13.07 1.06 21.36
N LEU A 131 12.80 1.96 20.41
CA LEU A 131 12.84 3.41 20.65
C LEU A 131 11.74 4.13 19.84
N LEU A 132 10.69 4.57 20.53
CA LEU A 132 9.38 4.86 19.94
C LEU A 132 8.82 6.26 20.27
N LYS A 133 8.68 7.17 19.25
CA LYS A 133 7.45 7.96 18.86
C LYS A 133 7.48 9.41 18.30
N THR A 134 7.20 9.59 17.01
CA THR A 134 6.61 10.77 16.28
C THR A 134 7.26 12.09 15.91
N MET A 135 6.90 12.57 14.70
CA MET A 135 5.88 13.51 14.21
C MET A 135 4.93 12.75 13.26
N LYS A 136 3.71 13.27 13.12
CA LYS A 136 2.52 12.44 12.93
C LYS A 136 1.98 12.39 11.50
N GLU A 137 2.25 13.36 10.61
CA GLU A 137 1.30 13.56 9.49
C GLU A 137 1.78 13.84 8.05
N ALA A 138 2.96 14.41 7.78
CA ALA A 138 3.42 14.56 6.39
C ALA A 138 3.66 13.20 5.68
N ALA A 139 4.02 12.18 6.45
CA ALA A 139 4.11 10.79 6.00
C ALA A 139 2.74 10.13 5.77
N TRP A 140 1.69 10.52 6.51
CA TRP A 140 0.37 9.90 6.37
C TRP A 140 -0.33 10.34 5.07
N LEU A 141 -0.06 11.53 4.53
CA LEU A 141 -0.56 11.94 3.21
C LEU A 141 -0.05 11.02 2.08
N SER A 142 1.13 10.42 2.29
CA SER A 142 1.64 9.39 1.39
C SER A 142 0.94 8.04 1.63
N PHE A 143 0.46 7.78 2.86
CA PHE A 143 -0.36 6.61 3.23
C PHE A 143 -1.78 6.67 2.69
N SER A 144 -2.29 7.86 2.33
CA SER A 144 -3.60 8.02 1.71
C SER A 144 -3.78 7.15 0.43
N TYR A 145 -2.69 6.76 -0.21
CA TYR A 145 -2.67 5.83 -1.35
C TYR A 145 -2.00 4.48 -1.05
N GLY A 146 -1.93 4.09 0.22
CA GLY A 146 -1.25 2.89 0.70
C GLY A 146 -2.14 1.64 0.65
N GLY A 147 -1.96 0.81 -0.39
CA GLY A 147 -2.66 -0.47 -0.52
C GLY A 147 -1.87 -1.59 -1.21
N ASN A 148 -0.57 -1.38 -1.44
CA ASN A 148 0.28 -2.27 -2.25
C ASN A 148 0.29 -3.73 -1.79
N VAL A 149 0.20 -3.99 -0.49
CA VAL A 149 0.15 -5.37 0.05
C VAL A 149 -1.17 -6.08 -0.27
N VAL A 150 -2.24 -5.32 -0.51
CA VAL A 150 -3.58 -5.84 -0.80
C VAL A 150 -3.85 -5.89 -2.31
N TYR A 151 -3.19 -5.03 -3.10
CA TYR A 151 -3.39 -4.94 -4.55
C TYR A 151 -3.17 -6.26 -5.31
N PRO A 152 -2.12 -7.06 -5.04
CA PRO A 152 -2.01 -8.41 -5.59
C PRO A 152 -3.24 -9.27 -5.31
N HIS A 153 -3.79 -9.25 -4.11
CA HIS A 153 -4.95 -10.08 -3.77
C HIS A 153 -6.23 -9.58 -4.45
N VAL A 154 -6.40 -8.26 -4.56
CA VAL A 154 -7.56 -7.67 -5.25
C VAL A 154 -7.48 -7.95 -6.75
N GLU A 155 -6.30 -7.82 -7.36
CA GLU A 155 -6.06 -8.14 -8.77
C GLU A 155 -6.35 -9.62 -9.06
N ALA A 156 -5.90 -10.53 -8.18
CA ALA A 156 -6.16 -11.97 -8.30
C ALA A 156 -7.67 -12.30 -8.29
N SER A 157 -8.45 -11.51 -7.56
CA SER A 157 -9.90 -11.70 -7.45
C SER A 157 -10.69 -11.19 -8.65
N MET A 158 -10.06 -10.47 -9.60
CA MET A 158 -10.76 -9.87 -10.74
C MET A 158 -11.10 -10.89 -11.83
N LYS A 159 -12.28 -10.70 -12.45
CA LYS A 159 -12.68 -11.44 -13.65
C LYS A 159 -11.71 -11.23 -14.81
N ASN A 160 -11.34 -9.97 -15.08
CA ASN A 160 -10.35 -9.62 -16.12
C ASN A 160 -9.15 -8.87 -15.50
N PRO A 161 -8.09 -9.58 -15.09
CA PRO A 161 -6.90 -9.00 -14.43
C PRO A 161 -6.21 -7.89 -15.25
N GLN A 162 -6.27 -7.99 -16.58
CA GLN A 162 -5.72 -6.99 -17.51
C GLN A 162 -6.31 -5.58 -17.36
N ALA A 163 -7.51 -5.47 -16.80
CA ALA A 163 -8.14 -4.18 -16.55
C ALA A 163 -7.52 -3.45 -15.33
N TRP A 164 -6.56 -4.06 -14.63
CA TRP A 164 -5.99 -3.53 -13.39
C TRP A 164 -5.51 -2.07 -13.51
N PRO A 165 -4.72 -1.66 -14.52
CA PRO A 165 -4.26 -0.27 -14.62
C PRO A 165 -5.42 0.73 -14.71
N LYS A 166 -6.53 0.36 -15.36
CA LYS A 166 -7.73 1.20 -15.46
C LYS A 166 -8.47 1.25 -14.13
N VAL A 167 -8.60 0.11 -13.44
CA VAL A 167 -9.27 0.00 -12.14
C VAL A 167 -8.55 0.83 -11.08
N ILE A 168 -7.22 0.66 -10.94
CA ILE A 168 -6.44 1.39 -9.93
C ILE A 168 -6.37 2.89 -10.23
N SER A 169 -6.23 3.28 -11.50
CA SER A 169 -6.22 4.70 -11.88
C SER A 169 -7.56 5.37 -11.59
N LEU A 170 -8.67 4.72 -11.94
CA LEU A 170 -10.01 5.24 -11.66
C LEU A 170 -10.28 5.31 -10.15
N ALA A 171 -9.91 4.28 -9.39
CA ALA A 171 -10.10 4.28 -7.93
C ALA A 171 -9.28 5.38 -7.25
N THR A 172 -8.01 5.52 -7.64
CA THR A 172 -7.12 6.57 -7.12
C THR A 172 -7.65 7.96 -7.47
N PHE A 173 -8.14 8.16 -8.69
CA PHE A 173 -8.76 9.42 -9.11
C PHE A 173 -10.00 9.76 -8.30
N THR A 174 -10.91 8.80 -8.11
CA THR A 174 -12.13 8.97 -7.29
C THR A 174 -11.77 9.38 -5.86
N VAL A 175 -10.81 8.70 -5.24
CA VAL A 175 -10.39 8.99 -3.86
C VAL A 175 -9.71 10.37 -3.76
N THR A 176 -8.90 10.74 -4.76
CA THR A 176 -8.29 12.08 -4.81
C THR A 176 -9.34 13.19 -4.90
N ILE A 177 -10.42 12.97 -5.65
CA ILE A 177 -11.56 13.91 -5.68
C ILE A 177 -12.22 13.99 -4.31
N MET A 178 -12.49 12.84 -3.67
CA MET A 178 -13.09 12.82 -2.33
C MET A 178 -12.23 13.60 -1.33
N TYR A 179 -10.92 13.42 -1.39
CA TYR A 179 -9.95 14.15 -0.59
C TYR A 179 -9.99 15.66 -0.80
N PHE A 180 -10.12 16.14 -2.03
CA PHE A 180 -10.26 17.58 -2.28
C PHE A 180 -11.61 18.13 -1.84
N LEU A 181 -12.69 17.38 -2.08
CA LEU A 181 -14.04 17.76 -1.68
C LEU A 181 -14.19 17.85 -0.15
N ILE A 182 -13.45 17.03 0.59
CA ILE A 182 -13.49 17.05 2.05
C ILE A 182 -12.46 18.04 2.59
N GLY A 183 -11.21 17.97 2.14
CA GLY A 183 -10.08 18.69 2.72
C GLY A 183 -10.02 20.19 2.41
N ILE A 184 -10.40 20.62 1.19
CA ILE A 184 -10.33 22.05 0.84
C ILE A 184 -11.43 22.84 1.57
N PRO A 185 -12.72 22.46 1.50
CA PRO A 185 -13.77 23.23 2.19
C PRO A 185 -13.62 23.20 3.71
N SER A 186 -13.19 22.07 4.28
CA SER A 186 -12.96 21.96 5.72
C SER A 186 -11.81 22.88 6.18
N TYR A 187 -10.71 22.95 5.42
CA TYR A 187 -9.60 23.84 5.75
C TYR A 187 -9.97 25.31 5.58
N LEU A 188 -10.75 25.65 4.54
CA LEU A 188 -11.25 27.02 4.36
C LEU A 188 -12.19 27.46 5.50
N THR A 189 -12.90 26.51 6.11
CA THR A 189 -13.84 26.81 7.21
C THR A 189 -13.13 26.90 8.56
N TYR A 190 -12.24 25.95 8.87
CA TYR A 190 -11.63 25.82 10.20
C TYR A 190 -10.20 26.38 10.29
N GLY A 191 -9.51 26.53 9.17
CA GLY A 191 -8.16 27.06 9.09
C GLY A 191 -7.21 26.44 10.10
N GLN A 192 -6.60 27.28 10.94
CA GLN A 192 -5.64 26.86 11.95
C GLN A 192 -6.26 26.10 13.14
N ASN A 193 -7.58 26.11 13.29
CA ASN A 193 -8.28 25.37 14.34
C ASN A 193 -8.65 23.94 13.93
N SER A 194 -8.28 23.52 12.72
CA SER A 194 -8.51 22.15 12.23
C SER A 194 -7.84 21.11 13.14
N LEU A 195 -8.60 20.09 13.52
CA LEU A 195 -8.21 18.94 14.32
C LEU A 195 -8.23 17.68 13.44
N SER A 196 -7.46 16.68 13.87
CA SER A 196 -7.43 15.34 13.30
C SER A 196 -7.95 14.38 14.37
N PRO A 197 -9.02 13.61 14.13
CA PRO A 197 -9.92 13.61 12.97
C PRO A 197 -10.83 14.86 12.82
N ILE A 198 -11.19 15.19 11.57
CA ILE A 198 -11.96 16.41 11.24
C ILE A 198 -13.35 16.51 11.89
N TYR A 199 -13.99 15.40 12.25
CA TYR A 199 -15.32 15.45 12.85
C TYR A 199 -15.32 16.04 14.27
N PHE A 200 -14.16 16.21 14.92
CA PHE A 200 -14.05 16.96 16.18
C PHE A 200 -14.27 18.47 16.01
N ASN A 201 -14.16 18.99 14.79
CA ASN A 201 -14.47 20.39 14.50
C ASN A 201 -15.95 20.65 14.22
N LEU A 202 -16.75 19.60 14.00
CA LEU A 202 -18.16 19.74 13.66
C LEU A 202 -19.00 19.98 14.92
N PRO A 203 -20.05 20.82 14.85
CA PRO A 203 -20.94 21.06 15.98
C PRO A 203 -21.70 19.78 16.35
N ILE A 204 -21.79 19.49 17.64
CA ILE A 204 -22.44 18.28 18.17
C ILE A 204 -23.92 18.29 17.74
N GLY A 205 -24.33 17.25 17.00
CA GLY A 205 -25.68 17.14 16.45
C GLY A 205 -25.90 15.81 15.74
N PHE A 206 -27.13 15.59 15.27
CA PHE A 206 -27.53 14.32 14.63
C PHE A 206 -26.70 13.99 13.39
N SER A 207 -26.32 14.99 12.59
CA SER A 207 -25.48 14.81 11.40
C SER A 207 -24.11 14.21 11.75
N VAL A 208 -23.43 14.77 12.76
CA VAL A 208 -22.11 14.29 13.20
C VAL A 208 -22.20 12.89 13.80
N THR A 209 -23.23 12.59 14.58
CA THR A 209 -23.44 11.25 15.13
C THR A 209 -23.62 10.22 14.01
N ILE A 210 -24.42 10.52 12.99
CA ILE A 210 -24.57 9.63 11.82
C ILE A 210 -23.23 9.46 11.09
N SER A 211 -22.47 10.54 10.88
CA SER A 211 -21.15 10.45 10.26
C SER A 211 -20.18 9.58 11.06
N ILE A 212 -20.16 9.69 12.39
CA ILE A 212 -19.32 8.88 13.27
C ILE A 212 -19.73 7.40 13.20
N ILE A 213 -21.04 7.09 13.19
CA ILE A 213 -21.52 5.71 13.04
C ILE A 213 -21.12 5.14 11.67
N MET A 214 -21.30 5.92 10.59
CA MET A 214 -20.97 5.50 9.23
C MET A 214 -19.47 5.26 9.04
N ILE A 215 -18.61 6.16 9.53
CA ILE A 215 -17.15 5.97 9.42
C ILE A 215 -16.68 4.81 10.29
N THR A 216 -17.27 4.62 11.48
CA THR A 216 -16.97 3.47 12.34
C THR A 216 -17.35 2.16 11.64
N ALA A 217 -18.56 2.10 11.07
CA ALA A 217 -18.99 0.93 10.30
C ALA A 217 -18.07 0.68 9.09
N HIS A 218 -17.68 1.72 8.36
CA HIS A 218 -16.74 1.60 7.24
C HIS A 218 -15.39 1.02 7.69
N VAL A 219 -14.78 1.56 8.76
CA VAL A 219 -13.50 1.04 9.28
C VAL A 219 -13.64 -0.41 9.72
N LEU A 220 -14.72 -0.76 10.43
CA LEU A 220 -14.97 -2.15 10.84
C LEU A 220 -15.11 -3.12 9.66
N LEU A 221 -15.76 -2.69 8.57
CA LEU A 221 -15.91 -3.49 7.36
C LEU A 221 -14.62 -3.54 6.51
N ALA A 222 -13.72 -2.57 6.66
CA ALA A 222 -12.43 -2.55 5.98
C ALA A 222 -11.35 -3.40 6.71
N LEU A 223 -11.45 -3.56 8.04
CA LEU A 223 -10.50 -4.35 8.84
C LEU A 223 -10.25 -5.78 8.30
N PRO A 224 -11.29 -6.56 7.90
CA PRO A 224 -11.07 -7.90 7.34
C PRO A 224 -10.21 -7.90 6.08
N ILE A 225 -10.28 -6.86 5.24
CA ILE A 225 -9.52 -6.79 3.98
C ILE A 225 -8.02 -6.73 4.30
N TYR A 226 -7.62 -5.84 5.21
CA TYR A 226 -6.21 -5.72 5.62
C TYR A 226 -5.73 -6.96 6.39
N GLN A 227 -6.57 -7.48 7.29
CA GLN A 227 -6.23 -8.64 8.10
C GLN A 227 -6.08 -9.90 7.25
N THR A 228 -6.92 -10.09 6.24
CA THR A 228 -6.82 -11.26 5.34
C THR A 228 -5.58 -11.21 4.47
N ALA A 229 -5.21 -10.05 3.94
CA ALA A 229 -3.96 -9.90 3.19
C ALA A 229 -2.73 -10.28 4.05
N PHE A 230 -2.66 -9.76 5.28
CA PHE A 230 -1.57 -10.10 6.20
C PHE A 230 -1.59 -11.57 6.63
N ALA A 231 -2.78 -12.12 6.91
CA ALA A 231 -2.91 -13.52 7.31
C ALA A 231 -2.49 -14.48 6.20
N ILE A 232 -2.86 -14.20 4.94
CA ILE A 232 -2.48 -15.02 3.78
C ILE A 232 -0.95 -15.03 3.62
N GLU A 233 -0.29 -13.89 3.81
CA GLU A 233 1.17 -13.80 3.75
C GLU A 233 1.84 -14.69 4.80
N LEU A 234 1.37 -14.61 6.05
CA LEU A 234 1.89 -15.44 7.14
C LEU A 234 1.56 -16.93 6.96
N GLU A 235 0.35 -17.24 6.48
CA GLU A 235 -0.10 -18.60 6.17
C GLU A 235 0.80 -19.22 5.10
N ASN A 236 1.15 -18.47 4.04
CA ASN A 236 2.07 -18.92 3.01
C ASN A 236 3.50 -19.13 3.55
N TYR A 237 3.99 -18.21 4.39
CA TYR A 237 5.32 -18.33 5.02
C TYR A 237 5.42 -19.56 5.92
N LEU A 238 4.36 -19.87 6.69
CA LEU A 238 4.29 -21.04 7.55
C LEU A 238 3.96 -22.34 6.79
N GLY A 239 3.80 -22.28 5.46
CA GLY A 239 3.44 -23.43 4.63
C GLY A 239 2.02 -23.95 4.86
N ILE A 240 1.11 -23.11 5.37
CA ILE A 240 -0.30 -23.42 5.65
C ILE A 240 -1.13 -23.30 4.36
N THR A 241 -0.79 -24.13 3.37
CA THR A 241 -1.50 -24.21 2.08
C THR A 241 -2.32 -25.49 1.99
N VAL A 242 -3.34 -25.48 1.14
CA VAL A 242 -4.19 -26.66 0.84
C VAL A 242 -3.32 -27.86 0.46
N GLU A 243 -2.26 -27.61 -0.31
CA GLU A 243 -1.32 -28.59 -0.83
C GLU A 243 -0.54 -29.31 0.28
N ASN A 244 -0.21 -28.63 1.37
CA ASN A 244 0.63 -29.18 2.44
C ASN A 244 -0.16 -29.87 3.56
N LEU A 245 -1.34 -29.37 3.93
CA LEU A 245 -2.06 -29.82 5.14
C LEU A 245 -3.43 -30.46 4.87
N GLY A 246 -3.98 -30.31 3.66
CA GLY A 246 -5.33 -30.74 3.30
C GLY A 246 -6.44 -29.84 3.88
N LYS A 247 -7.61 -29.83 3.20
CA LYS A 247 -8.70 -28.85 3.41
C LYS A 247 -9.15 -28.65 4.87
N SER A 248 -9.35 -29.73 5.62
CA SER A 248 -9.91 -29.63 6.98
C SER A 248 -8.89 -29.12 8.00
N ARG A 249 -7.62 -29.53 7.88
CA ARG A 249 -6.56 -29.09 8.79
C ARG A 249 -6.14 -27.66 8.49
N GLU A 250 -6.09 -27.32 7.21
CA GLU A 250 -5.85 -25.95 6.76
C GLU A 250 -6.90 -24.98 7.33
N LEU A 251 -8.19 -25.30 7.27
CA LEU A 251 -9.24 -24.45 7.83
C LEU A 251 -9.02 -24.19 9.33
N ILE A 252 -8.69 -25.23 10.09
CA ILE A 252 -8.42 -25.12 11.54
C ILE A 252 -7.20 -24.22 11.78
N TRP A 253 -6.10 -24.44 11.06
CA TRP A 253 -4.89 -23.65 11.20
C TRP A 253 -5.07 -22.18 10.78
N ARG A 254 -5.82 -21.92 9.71
CA ARG A 254 -6.17 -20.54 9.30
C ARG A 254 -7.00 -19.84 10.38
N ILE A 255 -7.98 -20.52 10.98
CA ILE A 255 -8.76 -19.95 12.09
C ILE A 255 -7.86 -19.62 13.28
N ILE A 256 -6.96 -20.55 13.66
CA ILE A 256 -6.03 -20.36 14.79
C ILE A 256 -5.11 -19.17 14.54
N ILE A 257 -4.40 -19.15 13.40
CA ILE A 257 -3.46 -18.08 13.07
C ILE A 257 -4.16 -16.73 13.00
N ARG A 258 -5.33 -16.64 12.35
CA ARG A 258 -6.07 -15.38 12.25
C ARG A 258 -6.57 -14.89 13.60
N THR A 259 -7.00 -15.81 14.48
CA THR A 259 -7.41 -15.47 15.85
C THR A 259 -6.22 -14.95 16.66
N ILE A 260 -5.06 -15.61 16.57
CA ILE A 260 -3.81 -15.20 17.24
C ILE A 260 -3.37 -13.81 16.76
N ILE A 261 -3.36 -13.58 15.45
CA ILE A 261 -3.01 -12.27 14.86
C ILE A 261 -3.93 -11.18 15.44
N THR A 262 -5.25 -11.42 15.45
CA THR A 262 -6.22 -10.45 15.97
C THR A 262 -6.00 -10.15 17.45
N ILE A 263 -5.85 -11.18 18.28
CA ILE A 263 -5.61 -11.03 19.71
C ILE A 263 -4.31 -10.26 19.97
N SER A 264 -3.25 -10.54 19.21
CA SER A 264 -1.97 -9.84 19.32
C SER A 264 -2.11 -8.35 18.98
N MET A 265 -2.86 -8.01 17.92
CA MET A 265 -3.12 -6.63 17.52
C MET A 265 -3.93 -5.88 18.59
N ILE A 266 -4.96 -6.51 19.17
CA ILE A 266 -5.75 -5.93 20.26
C ILE A 266 -4.88 -5.72 21.50
N TYR A 267 -4.06 -6.70 21.86
CA TYR A 267 -3.15 -6.59 22.99
C TYR A 267 -2.17 -5.42 22.83
N CYS A 268 -1.57 -5.28 21.64
CA CYS A 268 -0.73 -4.14 21.30
C CYS A 268 -1.51 -2.82 21.39
N ALA A 269 -2.73 -2.75 20.88
CA ALA A 269 -3.54 -1.54 20.90
C ALA A 269 -3.90 -1.06 22.32
N ILE A 270 -4.11 -1.98 23.27
CA ILE A 270 -4.42 -1.64 24.68
C ILE A 270 -3.16 -1.19 25.42
N ASN A 271 -2.03 -1.86 25.19
CA ASN A 271 -0.83 -1.68 25.99
C ASN A 271 0.18 -0.67 25.41
N LEU A 272 0.01 -0.19 24.17
CA LEU A 272 0.87 0.83 23.58
C LEU A 272 0.35 2.25 23.93
N PRO A 273 0.85 2.89 25.01
CA PRO A 273 0.56 4.31 25.25
C PRO A 273 1.06 5.11 24.05
N TYR A 274 0.32 6.12 23.58
CA TYR A 274 0.62 6.94 22.38
C TYR A 274 0.47 6.21 21.02
N PHE A 275 -0.39 5.20 20.87
CA PHE A 275 -0.52 4.34 19.67
C PHE A 275 -0.50 5.09 18.31
N SER A 276 -1.12 6.28 18.23
CA SER A 276 -1.09 7.15 17.05
C SER A 276 0.33 7.40 16.52
N ASP A 277 1.28 7.45 17.44
CA ASP A 277 2.62 7.88 17.14
C ASP A 277 3.50 6.76 16.60
N PHE A 278 3.19 5.55 17.05
CA PHE A 278 3.75 4.35 16.50
C PHE A 278 3.27 4.13 15.07
N MET A 279 1.98 4.37 14.81
CA MET A 279 1.40 4.25 13.47
C MET A 279 1.97 5.28 12.49
N ALA A 280 2.27 6.50 12.94
CA ALA A 280 2.93 7.50 12.11
C ALA A 280 4.35 7.08 11.69
N LEU A 281 5.13 6.49 12.61
CA LEU A 281 6.47 5.97 12.33
C LEU A 281 6.42 4.77 11.36
N LEU A 282 5.54 3.80 11.63
CA LEU A 282 5.29 2.68 10.71
C LEU A 282 4.87 3.17 9.32
N GLY A 283 4.06 4.23 9.25
CA GLY A 283 3.65 4.87 8.00
C GLY A 283 4.80 5.54 7.24
N ALA A 284 5.66 6.30 7.92
CA ALA A 284 6.81 6.98 7.31
C ALA A 284 7.81 6.01 6.69
N MET A 285 8.11 4.93 7.41
CA MET A 285 9.08 3.93 6.99
C MET A 285 8.47 2.94 6.00
N GLY A 286 7.25 2.49 6.27
CA GLY A 286 6.54 1.51 5.44
C GLY A 286 6.11 2.09 4.09
N ASN A 287 5.54 3.29 4.03
CA ASN A 287 4.94 3.78 2.78
C ASN A 287 5.96 4.36 1.79
N GLY A 288 6.97 5.09 2.28
CA GLY A 288 8.04 5.60 1.41
C GLY A 288 8.82 4.43 0.80
N VAL A 289 9.28 3.51 1.63
CA VAL A 289 10.21 2.47 1.19
C VAL A 289 9.51 1.22 0.68
N LEU A 290 8.55 0.65 1.42
CA LEU A 290 7.96 -0.63 1.02
C LEU A 290 6.90 -0.48 -0.06
N LEU A 291 6.16 0.63 -0.10
CA LEU A 291 5.00 0.78 -0.98
C LEU A 291 5.31 1.49 -2.30
N ASN A 292 6.30 2.39 -2.36
CA ASN A 292 6.67 3.08 -3.60
C ASN A 292 8.07 2.73 -4.09
N PHE A 293 9.06 2.71 -3.20
CA PHE A 293 10.45 2.44 -3.58
C PHE A 293 10.67 0.96 -3.96
N MET A 294 10.17 0.02 -3.15
CA MET A 294 10.42 -1.41 -3.33
C MET A 294 9.89 -1.97 -4.66
N PRO A 295 8.63 -1.71 -5.08
CA PRO A 295 8.15 -2.20 -6.37
C PRO A 295 9.02 -1.79 -7.54
N ILE A 296 9.56 -0.57 -7.51
CA ILE A 296 10.38 -0.02 -8.59
C ILE A 296 11.77 -0.64 -8.61
N VAL A 297 12.41 -0.83 -7.44
CA VAL A 297 13.73 -1.49 -7.39
C VAL A 297 13.61 -2.95 -7.83
N VAL A 298 12.56 -3.65 -7.39
CA VAL A 298 12.27 -5.02 -7.84
C VAL A 298 12.04 -5.06 -9.34
N TRP A 299 11.25 -4.13 -9.88
CA TRP A 299 11.03 -4.03 -11.33
C TRP A 299 12.34 -3.80 -12.10
N LEU A 300 13.17 -2.86 -11.64
CA LEU A 300 14.48 -2.57 -12.24
C LEU A 300 15.43 -3.78 -12.20
N LYS A 301 15.36 -4.56 -11.13
CA LYS A 301 16.20 -5.75 -10.96
C LYS A 301 15.75 -6.91 -11.86
N LEU A 302 14.44 -7.06 -12.05
CA LEU A 302 13.84 -8.11 -12.86
C LEU A 302 13.93 -7.81 -14.36
N PHE A 303 13.49 -6.63 -14.80
CA PHE A 303 13.39 -6.27 -16.21
C PHE A 303 14.62 -5.52 -16.75
N GLY A 304 15.39 -4.86 -15.90
CA GLY A 304 16.61 -4.14 -16.27
C GLY A 304 16.38 -2.69 -16.73
N TRP A 305 17.41 -1.85 -16.54
CA TRP A 305 17.36 -0.40 -16.81
C TRP A 305 17.14 -0.03 -18.29
N ASN A 306 17.60 -0.90 -19.20
CA ASN A 306 17.56 -0.63 -20.64
C ASN A 306 16.17 -0.87 -21.24
N GLN A 307 15.28 -1.54 -20.51
CA GLN A 307 13.89 -1.71 -20.90
C GLN A 307 13.03 -0.47 -20.58
N LEU A 308 13.58 0.61 -20.02
CA LEU A 308 12.78 1.80 -19.74
C LEU A 308 12.61 2.69 -20.96
N ASN A 309 11.38 3.19 -21.14
CA ASN A 309 10.96 3.84 -22.35
C ASN A 309 11.40 5.30 -22.41
N GLY A 310 12.46 5.54 -23.17
CA GLY A 310 13.02 6.87 -23.38
C GLY A 310 13.48 7.54 -22.07
N TRP A 311 13.79 8.83 -22.18
CA TRP A 311 14.33 9.59 -21.06
C TRP A 311 13.27 9.97 -20.01
N LYS A 312 12.00 10.10 -20.42
CA LYS A 312 10.90 10.52 -19.54
C LYS A 312 10.57 9.47 -18.48
N GLU A 313 10.48 8.18 -18.84
CA GLU A 313 10.21 7.11 -17.88
C GLU A 313 11.39 6.92 -16.91
N LYS A 314 12.62 7.00 -17.41
CA LYS A 314 13.84 6.97 -16.59
C LYS A 314 13.87 8.11 -15.57
N PHE A 315 13.58 9.33 -15.99
CA PHE A 315 13.48 10.47 -15.10
C PHE A 315 12.39 10.26 -14.03
N TRP A 316 11.22 9.76 -14.43
CA TRP A 316 10.11 9.53 -13.52
C TRP A 316 10.43 8.49 -12.44
N ILE A 317 11.09 7.40 -12.81
CA ILE A 317 11.53 6.37 -11.86
C ILE A 317 12.57 6.91 -10.87
N ILE A 318 13.56 7.66 -11.36
CA ILE A 318 14.56 8.29 -10.47
C ILE A 318 13.87 9.26 -9.52
N PHE A 319 12.92 10.06 -10.03
CA PHE A 319 12.14 10.98 -9.22
C PHE A 319 11.38 10.25 -8.11
N ILE A 320 10.69 9.14 -8.43
CA ILE A 320 9.99 8.35 -7.41
C ILE A 320 10.97 7.80 -6.37
N LEU A 321 12.08 7.19 -6.79
CA LEU A 321 13.06 6.61 -5.86
C LEU A 321 13.62 7.67 -4.91
N VAL A 322 14.00 8.84 -5.43
CA VAL A 322 14.53 9.94 -4.63
C VAL A 322 13.46 10.53 -3.72
N PHE A 323 12.28 10.83 -4.24
CA PHE A 323 11.19 11.42 -3.46
C PHE A 323 10.71 10.49 -2.34
N SER A 324 10.55 9.20 -2.63
CA SER A 324 10.17 8.18 -1.65
C SER A 324 11.25 7.97 -0.59
N PHE A 325 12.53 7.98 -0.96
CA PHE A 325 13.63 7.86 -0.01
C PHE A 325 13.74 9.10 0.89
N LEU A 326 13.69 10.30 0.31
CA LEU A 326 13.69 11.55 1.08
C LEU A 326 12.48 11.66 2.00
N GLY A 327 11.29 11.30 1.51
CA GLY A 327 10.07 11.26 2.31
C GLY A 327 10.18 10.29 3.49
N ALA A 328 10.81 9.13 3.30
CA ALA A 328 11.08 8.20 4.38
C ALA A 328 12.09 8.75 5.40
N VAL A 329 13.19 9.37 4.96
CA VAL A 329 14.21 9.95 5.85
C VAL A 329 13.65 11.13 6.64
N ILE A 330 13.02 12.10 5.96
CA ILE A 330 12.41 13.28 6.60
C ILE A 330 11.29 12.84 7.53
N GLY A 331 10.40 11.97 7.05
CA GLY A 331 9.30 11.43 7.85
C GLY A 331 9.80 10.70 9.10
N THR A 332 10.89 9.92 8.99
CA THR A 332 11.52 9.24 10.13
C THR A 332 12.20 10.23 11.07
N TRP A 333 12.90 11.23 10.54
CA TRP A 333 13.59 12.23 11.36
C TRP A 333 12.62 13.09 12.17
N ASP A 334 11.55 13.55 11.51
CA ASP A 334 10.45 14.23 12.16
C ASP A 334 9.78 13.26 13.15
N ALA A 335 9.58 11.98 12.78
CA ALA A 335 9.21 10.86 13.66
C ALA A 335 10.06 10.69 14.92
N LEU A 336 11.32 11.11 14.90
CA LEU A 336 12.22 10.97 16.04
C LEU A 336 12.26 12.22 16.92
N LYS A 337 11.93 13.39 16.36
CA LYS A 337 12.01 14.67 17.08
C LYS A 337 10.86 14.90 18.04
N ALA A 338 9.62 14.71 17.62
CA ALA A 338 8.49 14.91 18.54
C ALA A 338 8.42 13.81 19.60
N LEU A 339 9.03 12.64 19.36
CA LEU A 339 9.30 11.64 20.39
C LEU A 339 10.03 12.21 21.57
N TRP A 340 11.17 12.77 21.22
CA TRP A 340 12.12 13.21 22.21
C TRP A 340 11.53 14.35 23.04
N LEU A 341 10.64 15.16 22.44
CA LEU A 341 9.88 16.19 23.14
C LEU A 341 8.79 15.61 24.05
N ASP A 342 7.97 14.66 23.57
CA ASP A 342 6.87 14.08 24.36
C ASP A 342 7.39 13.25 25.56
N ILE A 343 8.58 12.63 25.46
CA ILE A 343 9.22 11.92 26.57
C ILE A 343 9.83 12.89 27.61
N ASN A 344 10.48 13.97 27.17
CA ASN A 344 11.24 14.86 28.07
C ASN A 344 10.41 15.99 28.70
N HIS A 345 9.17 16.21 28.24
CA HIS A 345 8.25 17.23 28.78
C HIS A 345 7.09 16.64 29.61
N GLN A 346 7.21 15.40 30.07
CA GLN A 346 6.48 14.87 31.23
C GLN A 346 7.22 15.19 32.53
#